data_AF-G4T5M3-F1
#
_entry.id   AF-G4T5M3-F1
#
_cell.length_a   1.000
_cell.length_b   1.000
_cell.length_c   1.000
_cell.angle_alpha   90.00
_cell.angle_beta   90.00
_cell.angle_gamma   90.00
#
_symmetry.space_group_name_H-M   'P 1'
#
loop_
_entity.id
_entity.type
_entity.pdbx_description
1 polymer ?
#
loop_
_entity_poly.entity_id
_entity_poly.type
_entity_poly.pdbx_seq_one_letter_code
_entity_poly.pdbx_strand_id
1 'polypeptide(L)'
;MPTEVAKSGETDANESQKAVSTSKLTSRDDASVDEATTGVAYWEKRRAEWLQESSKPRSEAANGDNGPGSRARARLEALLAAPLAEEDDMIWNDSVSGIWKGLSRGDRLKKNLPLPVLIKILRGAWLRDGTWPRNLPIPADDPNDMAIPEPPSRGQQWLNGTNAR
;
A
#
# COMPACT_ATOMS: atom_id res chain seq x y z
N MET A 1 2.35 -59.26 -22.82
CA MET A 1 1.52 -59.15 -24.03
C MET A 1 1.61 -57.72 -24.52
N PRO A 2 2.29 -57.44 -25.65
CA PRO A 2 2.44 -56.12 -26.22
C PRO A 2 1.29 -55.82 -27.20
N THR A 3 0.83 -54.56 -27.24
CA THR A 3 0.16 -54.00 -28.42
C THR A 3 0.54 -52.55 -28.57
N GLU A 4 1.43 -52.35 -29.53
CA GLU A 4 1.75 -51.15 -30.28
C GLU A 4 0.54 -50.77 -31.15
N VAL A 5 0.07 -49.52 -31.12
CA VAL A 5 -0.65 -48.91 -32.27
C VAL A 5 -0.34 -47.41 -32.30
N ALA A 6 0.29 -47.01 -33.40
CA ALA A 6 0.58 -45.65 -33.82
C ALA A 6 -0.69 -44.82 -34.11
N LYS A 7 -0.57 -43.49 -33.98
CA LYS A 7 -1.35 -42.58 -34.83
C LYS A 7 -0.60 -41.29 -35.11
N SER A 8 -0.03 -41.23 -36.30
CA SER A 8 0.33 -40.00 -37.00
C SER A 8 -0.92 -39.13 -37.21
N GLY A 9 -0.73 -37.82 -37.10
CA GLY A 9 -1.75 -36.80 -37.34
C GLY A 9 -1.07 -35.47 -37.63
N GLU A 10 -0.51 -35.38 -38.83
CA GLU A 10 -0.07 -34.17 -39.50
C GLU A 10 -1.28 -33.48 -40.13
N THR A 11 -1.50 -32.19 -39.83
CA THR A 11 -2.21 -31.24 -40.71
C THR A 11 -1.88 -29.81 -40.28
N ASP A 12 -1.11 -29.15 -41.14
CA ASP A 12 -1.37 -27.86 -41.78
C ASP A 12 -1.82 -26.62 -41.00
N ALA A 13 -1.03 -25.56 -41.25
CA ALA A 13 -1.45 -24.22 -41.64
C ALA A 13 -2.47 -23.48 -40.74
N ASN A 14 -1.95 -22.47 -40.02
CA ASN A 14 -2.66 -21.20 -39.98
C ASN A 14 -1.68 -20.03 -39.87
N GLU A 15 -1.14 -19.68 -41.03
CA GLU A 15 -0.67 -18.35 -41.35
C GLU A 15 -1.88 -17.41 -41.34
N SER A 16 -2.01 -16.63 -40.28
CA SER A 16 -2.93 -15.50 -40.23
C SER A 16 -2.16 -14.26 -39.79
N GLN A 17 -1.71 -13.57 -40.83
CA GLN A 17 -1.33 -12.17 -40.79
C GLN A 17 -2.34 -11.37 -39.96
N LYS A 18 -1.87 -10.72 -38.90
CA LYS A 18 -2.52 -9.51 -38.39
C LYS A 18 -1.48 -8.42 -38.27
N ALA A 19 -1.29 -7.74 -39.40
CA ALA A 19 -0.75 -6.39 -39.43
C ALA A 19 -1.63 -5.52 -38.53
N VAL A 20 -1.09 -5.13 -37.37
CA VAL A 20 -1.56 -3.95 -36.64
C VAL A 20 -0.47 -2.91 -36.82
N SER A 21 -0.54 -2.25 -37.97
CA SER A 21 -0.02 -0.91 -38.13
C SER A 21 -0.80 0.01 -37.20
N THR A 22 -0.25 0.29 -36.03
CA THR A 22 -0.59 1.50 -35.29
C THR A 22 0.69 2.27 -35.03
N SER A 23 1.13 2.93 -36.10
CA SER A 23 1.94 4.15 -36.03
C SER A 23 1.16 5.15 -35.16
N LYS A 24 1.47 5.20 -33.87
CA LYS A 24 1.10 6.32 -33.00
C LYS A 24 2.37 6.94 -32.45
N LEU A 25 3.14 7.49 -33.39
CA LEU A 25 4.12 8.53 -33.15
C LEU A 25 3.30 9.83 -32.90
N THR A 26 2.73 9.95 -31.71
CA THR A 26 2.22 11.26 -31.27
C THR A 26 3.43 12.05 -30.81
N SER A 27 3.80 12.99 -31.68
CA SER A 27 4.33 14.32 -31.36
C SER A 27 4.55 14.51 -29.87
N ARG A 28 5.80 14.31 -29.46
CA ARG A 28 6.28 14.80 -28.17
C ARG A 28 6.51 16.28 -28.38
N ASP A 29 5.43 17.04 -28.31
CA ASP A 29 5.46 18.48 -28.39
C ASP A 29 6.44 19.00 -27.33
N ASP A 30 7.38 19.78 -27.83
CA ASP A 30 8.23 20.73 -27.14
C ASP A 30 7.48 21.45 -26.02
N ALA A 31 7.66 20.99 -24.78
CA ALA A 31 7.29 21.74 -23.59
C ALA A 31 8.25 21.40 -22.46
N SER A 32 9.17 22.33 -22.20
CA SER A 32 9.92 22.53 -20.95
C SER A 32 10.79 21.36 -20.50
N VAL A 33 12.01 21.30 -21.02
CA VAL A 33 13.08 20.39 -20.54
C VAL A 33 13.81 20.94 -19.30
N ASP A 34 13.52 22.15 -18.83
CA ASP A 34 14.34 22.79 -17.78
C ASP A 34 13.79 22.70 -16.34
N GLU A 35 12.55 22.27 -16.12
CA GLU A 35 11.97 22.31 -14.77
C GLU A 35 11.86 20.94 -14.07
N ALA A 36 11.97 19.83 -14.82
CA ALA A 36 11.90 18.47 -14.26
C ALA A 36 13.28 17.82 -13.99
N THR A 37 14.37 18.59 -14.08
CA THR A 37 15.75 18.05 -14.09
C THR A 37 16.35 17.94 -12.68
N THR A 38 15.75 18.58 -11.67
CA THR A 38 16.16 18.40 -10.27
C THR A 38 15.29 17.34 -9.59
N GLY A 39 15.92 16.47 -8.79
CA GLY A 39 15.20 15.42 -8.06
C GLY A 39 14.09 15.96 -7.16
N VAL A 40 14.23 17.20 -6.66
CA VAL A 40 13.22 17.89 -5.86
C VAL A 40 11.99 18.23 -6.71
N ALA A 41 12.16 18.84 -7.89
CA ALA A 41 11.02 19.19 -8.75
C ALA A 41 10.27 17.94 -9.24
N TYR A 42 11.00 16.85 -9.52
CA TYR A 42 10.41 15.55 -9.82
C TYR A 42 9.58 14.99 -8.65
N TRP A 43 10.12 15.09 -7.43
CA TRP A 43 9.41 14.68 -6.21
C TRP A 43 8.17 15.53 -5.95
N GLU A 44 8.26 16.85 -6.05
CA GLU A 44 7.13 17.76 -5.84
C GLU A 44 5.99 17.49 -6.83
N LYS A 45 6.32 17.29 -8.12
CA LYS A 45 5.34 16.94 -9.15
C LYS A 45 4.64 15.62 -8.83
N ARG A 46 5.39 14.55 -8.54
CA ARG A 46 4.81 13.23 -8.21
C ARG A 46 3.98 13.28 -6.91
N ARG A 47 4.45 14.03 -5.91
CA ARG A 47 3.69 14.22 -4.67
C ARG A 47 2.38 14.94 -4.91
N ALA A 48 2.38 15.98 -5.77
CA ALA A 48 1.16 16.68 -6.16
C ALA A 48 0.19 15.73 -6.90
N GLU A 49 0.68 14.92 -7.85
CA GLU A 49 -0.12 13.91 -8.55
C GLU A 49 -0.72 12.88 -7.56
N TRP A 50 0.06 12.41 -6.59
CA TRP A 50 -0.40 11.44 -5.59
C TRP A 50 -1.50 12.03 -4.68
N LEU A 51 -1.33 13.27 -4.23
CA LEU A 51 -2.33 13.94 -3.40
C LEU A 51 -3.63 14.21 -4.19
N GLN A 52 -3.53 14.56 -5.48
CA GLN A 52 -4.70 14.78 -6.34
C GLN A 52 -5.53 13.51 -6.57
N GLU A 53 -4.88 12.34 -6.72
CA GLU A 53 -5.60 11.07 -6.88
C GLU A 53 -6.39 10.68 -5.61
N SER A 54 -5.92 11.09 -4.43
CA SER A 54 -6.61 10.83 -3.16
C SER A 54 -7.85 11.70 -2.94
N SER A 55 -8.00 12.80 -3.68
CA SER A 55 -9.16 13.71 -3.60
C SER A 55 -10.35 13.26 -4.44
N LYS A 56 -10.17 12.28 -5.34
CA LYS A 56 -11.32 11.64 -5.98
C LYS A 56 -12.08 10.89 -4.88
N PRO A 57 -13.37 11.17 -4.64
CA PRO A 57 -14.15 10.33 -3.75
C PRO A 57 -14.08 8.92 -4.32
N ARG A 58 -13.35 8.04 -3.64
CA ARG A 58 -13.38 6.61 -3.89
C ARG A 58 -14.86 6.27 -3.90
N SER A 59 -15.36 5.89 -5.08
CA SER A 59 -16.78 5.77 -5.39
C SER A 59 -17.54 5.22 -4.19
N GLU A 60 -18.67 5.84 -3.89
CA GLU A 60 -19.49 5.69 -2.68
C GLU A 60 -19.89 4.23 -2.34
N ALA A 61 -19.55 3.26 -3.21
CA ALA A 61 -19.49 1.83 -2.91
C ALA A 61 -18.48 1.44 -1.80
N ALA A 62 -17.45 2.24 -1.53
CA ALA A 62 -16.49 1.97 -0.43
C ALA A 62 -16.95 2.49 0.95
N ASN A 63 -17.92 3.41 0.98
CA ASN A 63 -18.49 3.95 2.22
C ASN A 63 -19.77 3.20 2.68
N GLY A 64 -20.26 2.26 1.87
CA GLY A 64 -21.46 1.45 2.19
C GLY A 64 -21.28 0.39 3.28
N ASP A 65 -20.08 0.19 3.84
CA ASP A 65 -19.79 -0.87 4.82
C ASP A 65 -19.26 -0.33 6.17
N ASN A 66 -19.50 0.96 6.44
CA ASN A 66 -19.50 1.52 7.80
C ASN A 66 -20.86 1.33 8.51
N GLY A 67 -21.82 0.65 7.86
CA GLY A 67 -22.97 0.06 8.55
C GLY A 67 -22.51 -0.96 9.60
N PRO A 68 -23.37 -1.37 10.54
CA PRO A 68 -22.99 -2.31 11.60
C PRO A 68 -22.31 -3.51 10.94
N GLY A 69 -21.00 -3.63 11.18
CA GLY A 69 -20.20 -4.69 10.59
C GLY A 69 -20.86 -6.04 10.85
N SER A 70 -20.55 -7.05 10.04
CA SER A 70 -20.98 -8.43 10.33
C SER A 70 -20.83 -8.72 11.84
N ARG A 71 -21.78 -9.39 12.50
CA ARG A 71 -21.71 -9.65 13.96
C ARG A 71 -20.33 -10.12 14.43
N ALA A 72 -19.61 -10.87 13.59
CA ALA A 72 -18.22 -11.28 13.81
C ALA A 72 -17.23 -10.10 13.97
N ARG A 73 -17.33 -9.07 13.11
CA ARG A 73 -16.52 -7.85 13.19
C ARG A 73 -16.82 -7.06 14.46
N ALA A 74 -18.10 -6.84 14.79
CA ALA A 74 -18.48 -6.15 16.02
C ALA A 74 -17.96 -6.88 17.27
N ARG A 75 -18.02 -8.22 17.26
CA ARG A 75 -17.46 -9.06 18.32
C ARG A 75 -15.94 -8.92 18.40
N LEU A 76 -15.24 -8.95 17.28
CA LEU A 76 -13.78 -8.77 17.23
C LEU A 76 -13.36 -7.40 17.74
N GLU A 77 -14.06 -6.35 17.33
CA GLU A 77 -13.84 -4.98 17.81
C GLU A 77 -14.06 -4.88 19.32
N ALA A 78 -15.11 -5.50 19.86
CA ALA A 78 -15.37 -5.53 21.30
C ALA A 78 -14.29 -6.29 22.08
N LEU A 79 -13.84 -7.44 21.58
CA LEU A 79 -12.77 -8.23 22.21
C LEU A 79 -11.44 -7.47 22.22
N LEU A 80 -11.11 -6.82 21.10
CA LEU A 80 -9.89 -6.03 20.96
C LEU A 80 -10.06 -4.58 21.44
N ALA A 81 -11.17 -4.21 22.07
CA ALA A 81 -11.36 -2.86 22.61
C ALA A 81 -10.50 -2.63 23.85
N ALA A 82 -10.31 -3.67 24.67
CA ALA A 82 -9.50 -3.59 25.88
C ALA A 82 -8.02 -3.24 25.56
N PRO A 83 -7.35 -2.50 26.46
CA PRO A 83 -5.92 -2.26 26.34
C PRO A 83 -5.17 -3.59 26.51
N LEU A 84 -4.14 -3.81 25.68
CA LEU A 84 -3.30 -5.02 25.68
C LEU A 84 -4.07 -6.34 25.43
N ALA A 85 -5.29 -6.28 24.87
CA ALA A 85 -6.07 -7.46 24.51
C ALA A 85 -5.35 -8.38 23.51
N GLU A 86 -4.45 -7.84 22.71
CA GLU A 86 -3.60 -8.57 21.78
C GLU A 86 -2.55 -9.48 22.46
N GLU A 87 -2.27 -9.27 23.74
CA GLU A 87 -1.35 -10.08 24.54
C GLU A 87 -2.03 -11.29 25.18
N ASP A 88 -3.36 -11.28 25.29
CA ASP A 88 -4.14 -12.36 25.88
C ASP A 88 -4.20 -13.58 24.96
N ASP A 89 -3.72 -14.72 25.45
CA ASP A 89 -3.69 -15.98 24.71
C ASP A 89 -5.07 -16.60 24.51
N MET A 90 -6.03 -16.35 25.40
CA MET A 90 -7.39 -16.84 25.27
C MET A 90 -8.09 -16.14 24.11
N ILE A 91 -8.03 -14.80 24.07
CA ILE A 91 -8.60 -13.99 22.97
C ILE A 91 -7.96 -14.37 21.64
N TRP A 92 -6.64 -14.58 21.66
CA TRP A 92 -5.89 -14.95 20.47
C TRP A 92 -6.33 -16.28 19.89
N ASN A 93 -6.38 -17.32 20.71
CA ASN A 93 -6.71 -18.67 20.26
C ASN A 93 -8.16 -18.76 19.77
N ASP A 94 -9.09 -18.10 20.47
CA ASP A 94 -10.52 -18.19 20.19
C ASP A 94 -10.95 -17.41 18.95
N SER A 95 -10.31 -16.27 18.64
CA SER A 95 -10.84 -15.34 17.65
C SER A 95 -9.82 -14.77 16.66
N VAL A 96 -8.61 -14.45 17.12
CA VAL A 96 -7.64 -13.71 16.30
C VAL A 96 -6.80 -14.64 15.43
N SER A 97 -6.46 -15.84 15.93
CA SER A 97 -5.55 -16.78 15.26
C SER A 97 -6.03 -17.19 13.87
N GLY A 98 -7.34 -17.37 13.68
CA GLY A 98 -7.93 -17.71 12.38
C GLY A 98 -7.84 -16.57 11.38
N ILE A 99 -8.09 -15.34 11.84
CA ILE A 99 -8.00 -14.13 11.01
C ILE A 99 -6.55 -13.90 10.59
N TRP A 100 -5.60 -14.01 11.53
CA TRP A 100 -4.17 -13.91 11.25
C TRP A 100 -3.70 -14.95 10.23
N LYS A 101 -4.15 -16.20 10.33
CA LYS A 101 -3.81 -17.25 9.35
C LYS A 101 -4.28 -16.91 7.93
N GLY A 102 -5.46 -16.31 7.79
CA GLY A 102 -5.93 -15.83 6.49
C GLY A 102 -5.09 -14.67 5.97
N LEU A 103 -4.86 -13.66 6.82
CA LEU A 103 -4.07 -12.47 6.46
C LEU A 103 -2.63 -12.82 6.05
N SER A 104 -1.97 -13.70 6.81
CA SER A 104 -0.59 -14.13 6.53
C SER A 104 -0.46 -14.96 5.24
N ARG A 105 -1.55 -15.59 4.78
CA ARG A 105 -1.61 -16.27 3.47
C ARG A 105 -1.90 -15.33 2.30
N GLY A 106 -2.21 -14.06 2.58
CA GLY A 106 -2.65 -13.10 1.58
C GLY A 106 -4.14 -13.20 1.23
N ASP A 107 -4.95 -13.85 2.08
CA ASP A 107 -6.40 -13.88 1.87
C ASP A 107 -6.97 -12.46 1.96
N ARG A 108 -7.85 -12.14 1.02
CA ARG A 108 -8.55 -10.85 1.00
C ARG A 108 -9.73 -10.89 1.95
N LEU A 109 -9.81 -9.90 2.83
CA LEU A 109 -10.99 -9.73 3.68
C LEU A 109 -12.21 -9.41 2.83
N LYS A 110 -13.31 -10.13 3.07
CA LYS A 110 -14.61 -9.88 2.41
C LYS A 110 -15.19 -8.51 2.78
N LYS A 111 -14.86 -8.02 3.97
CA LYS A 111 -15.24 -6.72 4.51
C LYS A 111 -14.01 -6.00 5.02
N ASN A 112 -13.97 -4.69 4.85
CA ASN A 112 -12.88 -3.87 5.37
C ASN A 112 -12.87 -3.92 6.90
N LEU A 113 -11.66 -3.94 7.47
CA LEU A 113 -11.44 -3.89 8.91
C LEU A 113 -10.87 -2.52 9.29
N PRO A 114 -11.28 -1.91 10.42
CA PRO A 114 -10.67 -0.68 10.88
C PRO A 114 -9.17 -0.87 11.11
N LEU A 115 -8.38 0.11 10.66
CA LEU A 115 -6.93 0.08 10.80
C LEU A 115 -6.45 -0.14 12.26
N PRO A 116 -7.04 0.48 13.30
CA PRO A 116 -6.63 0.24 14.67
C PRO A 116 -6.75 -1.23 15.10
N VAL A 117 -7.79 -1.93 14.63
CA VAL A 117 -8.02 -3.35 14.95
C VAL A 117 -6.99 -4.21 14.23
N LEU A 118 -6.70 -3.90 12.97
CA LEU A 118 -5.68 -4.60 12.20
C LEU A 118 -4.29 -4.47 12.84
N ILE A 119 -3.94 -3.28 13.32
CA ILE A 119 -2.67 -3.03 14.02
C ILE A 119 -2.57 -3.90 15.29
N LYS A 120 -3.65 -4.03 16.07
CA LYS A 120 -3.66 -4.91 17.25
C LYS A 120 -3.45 -6.38 16.89
N ILE A 121 -4.08 -6.85 15.80
CA ILE A 121 -3.88 -8.22 15.31
C ILE A 121 -2.42 -8.45 14.91
N LEU A 122 -1.82 -7.52 14.17
CA LEU A 122 -0.42 -7.58 13.73
C LEU A 122 0.54 -7.58 14.91
N ARG A 123 0.34 -6.67 15.87
CA ARG A 123 1.13 -6.62 17.11
C ARG A 123 1.04 -7.95 17.86
N GLY A 124 -0.17 -8.49 18.03
CA GLY A 124 -0.39 -9.78 18.68
C GLY A 124 0.31 -10.96 17.99
N ALA A 125 0.43 -10.93 16.66
CA ALA A 125 1.18 -11.92 15.89
C ALA A 125 2.68 -11.80 16.16
N TRP A 126 3.24 -10.59 15.97
CA TRP A 126 4.66 -10.37 16.14
C TRP A 126 5.14 -10.60 17.57
N LEU A 127 4.30 -10.33 18.56
CA LEU A 127 4.58 -10.63 19.98
C LEU A 127 4.70 -12.13 20.26
N ARG A 128 4.10 -12.99 19.43
CA ARG A 128 4.13 -14.46 19.55
C ARG A 128 5.24 -15.06 18.70
N ASP A 129 5.48 -14.48 17.53
CA ASP A 129 6.63 -14.84 16.68
C ASP A 129 7.97 -14.40 17.28
N GLY A 130 7.94 -13.57 18.33
CA GLY A 130 9.15 -12.99 18.95
C GLY A 130 9.77 -11.85 18.14
N THR A 131 9.13 -11.47 17.04
CA THR A 131 9.54 -10.37 16.16
C THR A 131 9.31 -9.00 16.81
N TRP A 132 8.32 -8.88 17.70
CA TRP A 132 8.06 -7.63 18.42
C TRP A 132 8.76 -7.62 19.79
N PRO A 133 9.51 -6.56 20.12
CA PRO A 133 10.15 -6.43 21.42
C PRO A 133 9.11 -6.29 22.53
N ARG A 134 9.09 -7.22 23.48
CA ARG A 134 8.31 -7.07 24.73
C ARG A 134 9.01 -6.14 25.72
N ASN A 135 10.34 -6.32 25.84
CA ASN A 135 11.17 -5.71 26.87
C ASN A 135 12.53 -5.23 26.35
N LEU A 136 12.72 -5.08 25.03
CA LEU A 136 13.95 -4.46 24.57
C LEU A 136 13.90 -2.97 24.93
N PRO A 137 14.98 -2.42 25.52
CA PRO A 137 15.10 -0.99 25.67
C PRO A 137 15.00 -0.39 24.27
N ILE A 138 13.97 0.42 24.05
CA ILE A 138 13.89 1.27 22.87
C ILE A 138 15.18 2.08 22.90
N PRO A 139 16.07 1.98 21.89
CA PRO A 139 17.23 2.84 21.81
C PRO A 139 16.72 4.27 21.98
N ALA A 140 17.28 5.01 22.93
CA ALA A 140 16.91 6.41 23.08
C ALA A 140 17.06 7.07 21.71
N ASP A 141 16.02 7.80 21.27
CA ASP A 141 16.10 8.57 20.03
C ASP A 141 17.38 9.41 20.11
N ASP A 142 18.35 9.14 19.23
CA ASP A 142 19.53 9.99 19.14
C ASP A 142 19.00 11.36 18.69
N PRO A 143 19.20 12.44 19.46
CA PRO A 143 18.78 13.78 19.04
C PRO A 143 19.39 14.20 17.68
N ASN A 144 20.42 13.51 17.19
CA ASN A 144 20.98 13.70 15.85
C ASN A 144 20.23 12.95 14.73
N ASP A 145 19.51 11.86 15.01
CA ASP A 145 18.78 11.08 13.98
C ASP A 145 17.48 11.76 13.54
N MET A 146 16.96 12.69 14.35
CA MET A 146 15.75 13.48 14.08
C MET A 146 16.06 14.91 13.60
N ALA A 147 17.29 15.18 13.16
CA ALA A 147 17.60 16.39 12.42
C ALA A 147 16.95 16.31 11.03
N ILE A 148 15.63 16.44 10.97
CA ILE A 148 14.93 16.83 9.75
C ILE A 148 15.58 18.14 9.34
N PRO A 149 16.32 18.21 8.22
CA PRO A 149 16.90 19.46 7.77
C PRO A 149 15.74 20.45 7.64
N GLU A 150 15.78 21.53 8.41
CA GLU A 150 14.76 22.57 8.38
C GLU A 150 14.56 22.95 6.91
N PRO A 151 13.36 22.75 6.33
CA PRO A 151 13.14 23.14 4.95
C PRO A 151 13.46 24.63 4.87
N PRO A 152 14.23 25.09 3.86
CA PRO A 152 14.56 26.50 3.75
C PRO A 152 13.27 27.29 3.84
N SER A 153 13.15 28.10 4.90
CA SER A 153 11.96 28.87 5.22
C SER A 153 11.46 29.55 3.94
N ARG A 154 10.30 29.11 3.42
CA ARG A 154 9.71 29.51 2.13
C ARG A 154 9.36 31.01 2.02
N GLY A 155 9.79 31.82 2.99
CA GLY A 155 9.33 33.18 3.21
C GLY A 155 10.35 34.31 3.07
N GLN A 156 11.62 34.07 2.69
CA GLN A 156 12.60 35.18 2.65
C GLN A 156 13.44 35.38 1.38
N GLN A 157 13.33 34.53 0.35
CA GLN A 157 14.15 34.72 -0.86
C GLN A 157 13.55 35.68 -1.91
N TRP A 158 12.31 36.14 -1.76
CA TRP A 158 11.64 36.98 -2.75
C TRP A 158 11.73 38.50 -2.49
N LEU A 159 12.41 38.94 -1.43
CA LEU A 159 12.49 40.38 -1.09
C LEU A 159 13.83 41.06 -1.37
N ASN A 160 14.87 40.31 -1.78
CA ASN A 160 16.20 40.88 -2.03
C ASN A 160 16.56 40.86 -3.52
N GLY A 161 15.65 41.37 -4.35
CA GLY A 161 15.84 41.55 -5.79
C GLY A 161 15.52 42.99 -6.21
N THR A 162 16.58 43.75 -6.48
CA THR A 162 16.65 44.91 -7.39
C THR A 162 15.94 46.21 -6.99
N ASN A 163 16.74 47.19 -6.54
CA ASN A 163 16.68 48.53 -7.11
C ASN A 163 18.11 49.04 -7.33
N ALA A 164 18.60 48.80 -8.54
CA ALA A 164 19.69 49.57 -9.11
C ALA A 164 19.07 50.80 -9.78
N ARG A 165 19.36 51.98 -9.25
CA ARG A 165 19.50 53.19 -10.06
C ARG A 165 20.34 54.24 -9.34
#